data_AF-A0A0A6CZF4-F1
#
_entry.id   AF-A0A0A6CZF4-F1
#
_cell.length_a   1.000
_cell.length_b   1.000
_cell.length_c   1.000
_cell.angle_alpha   90.00
_cell.angle_beta   90.00
_cell.angle_gamma   90.00
#
_symmetry.space_group_name_H-M   'P 1'
#
loop_
_entity.id
_entity.type
_entity.pdbx_description
1 polymer ?
#
loop_
_entity_poly.entity_id
_entity_poly.type
_entity_poly.pdbx_seq_one_letter_code
_entity_poly.pdbx_strand_id
1 'polypeptide(L)'
;MQAEVRAKTGTATGPAMWRNSGRDPRSTPHRTPDLTVISGAPQPGAPLAAEPGRPLIIRVGKHLRGVFDRLIASSSLVSNDPVLDVRDFAWTQLLREHWRDIRDEAVAVALRGEASPSLATISPDHRAIAEIDKWRSFFLWGYGYPIDENLVRCPRTRDLVAQIPGLNSAFFSILAPGTHIPEHRGVTKGLITCHLGLIVPRDGDVRMRVHDRTVRWSEGETLVFDDTYNHAVWNDTSGTRVVLLIQFERPLRNPGKWIADAFLNVVRRSAFVQDAVRNIGDWNAAVKQLDV
;
A
#
# COMPACT_ATOMS: atom_id res chain seq x y z
N MET A 1 -69.04 39.62 34.70
CA MET A 1 -68.11 38.75 35.45
C MET A 1 -66.72 39.01 34.86
N GLN A 2 -66.09 40.15 35.20
CA GLN A 2 -65.05 40.30 36.26
C GLN A 2 -64.00 39.17 36.20
N ALA A 3 -62.69 39.39 36.09
CA ALA A 3 -61.88 40.54 36.47
C ALA A 3 -60.58 40.69 35.64
N GLU A 4 -60.13 41.94 35.52
CA GLU A 4 -58.77 42.37 35.21
C GLU A 4 -57.78 41.95 36.31
N VAL A 5 -56.51 41.69 35.96
CA VAL A 5 -55.36 42.18 36.76
C VAL A 5 -54.23 42.62 35.82
N ARG A 6 -53.71 43.79 36.16
CA ARG A 6 -52.76 44.66 35.49
C ARG A 6 -51.34 44.46 36.04
N ALA A 7 -50.34 44.56 35.15
CA ALA A 7 -48.96 45.04 35.28
C ALA A 7 -48.10 44.76 36.54
N LYS A 8 -46.80 44.49 36.30
CA LYS A 8 -45.69 45.32 36.81
C LYS A 8 -44.34 44.97 36.14
N THR A 9 -43.72 46.01 35.59
CA THR A 9 -42.29 46.17 35.30
C THR A 9 -41.48 46.26 36.60
N GLY A 10 -40.24 45.75 36.60
CA GLY A 10 -39.27 45.95 37.69
C GLY A 10 -37.85 45.53 37.30
N THR A 11 -36.99 46.52 37.10
CA THR A 11 -35.52 46.46 36.96
C THR A 11 -34.83 46.66 38.31
N ALA A 12 -33.75 45.91 38.61
CA ALA A 12 -32.61 46.23 39.51
C ALA A 12 -31.71 44.96 39.70
N THR A 13 -30.53 44.84 39.09
CA THR A 13 -29.15 45.24 39.53
C THR A 13 -28.47 44.38 40.62
N GLY A 14 -27.48 43.57 40.18
CA GLY A 14 -26.16 43.32 40.82
C GLY A 14 -25.95 42.01 41.62
N PRO A 15 -24.70 41.50 41.82
CA PRO A 15 -23.40 41.91 41.27
C PRO A 15 -22.58 40.77 40.59
N ALA A 16 -21.41 41.19 40.08
CA ALA A 16 -20.43 40.50 39.25
C ALA A 16 -19.66 39.32 39.88
N MET A 17 -19.05 38.51 38.99
CA MET A 17 -17.81 37.71 39.08
C MET A 17 -18.08 36.38 38.34
N TRP A 18 -17.52 36.04 37.18
CA TRP A 18 -16.10 35.93 36.86
C TRP A 18 -15.83 35.96 35.34
N ARG A 19 -14.92 36.86 34.96
CA ARG A 19 -13.84 36.76 33.96
C ARG A 19 -14.12 36.06 32.61
N ASN A 20 -14.30 36.92 31.63
CA ASN A 20 -13.84 36.80 30.25
C ASN A 20 -12.40 36.24 30.20
N SER A 21 -12.23 34.96 29.87
CA SER A 21 -10.91 34.40 29.57
C SER A 21 -10.51 34.88 28.18
N GLY A 22 -9.54 35.80 28.18
CA GLY A 22 -8.94 36.37 26.99
C GLY A 22 -8.51 35.30 26.00
N ARG A 23 -8.94 35.49 24.75
CA ARG A 23 -8.36 34.85 23.59
C ARG A 23 -6.88 35.27 23.53
N ASP A 24 -5.98 34.34 23.80
CA ASP A 24 -4.53 34.54 23.62
C ASP A 24 -4.26 34.84 22.14
N PRO A 25 -3.69 36.00 21.77
CA PRO A 25 -3.34 36.30 20.38
C PRO A 25 -2.23 35.40 19.80
N ARG A 26 -1.71 34.44 20.59
CA ARG A 26 -0.63 33.52 20.20
C ARG A 26 -1.03 32.05 20.05
N SER A 27 -2.31 31.70 20.14
CA SER A 27 -2.75 30.34 19.79
C SER A 27 -2.80 30.19 18.26
N THR A 28 -1.72 29.68 17.67
CA THR A 28 -1.75 29.18 16.29
C THR A 28 -2.80 28.06 16.20
N PRO A 29 -3.73 28.10 15.22
CA PRO A 29 -4.61 26.96 15.01
C PRO A 29 -3.72 25.76 14.68
N HIS A 30 -3.90 24.67 15.43
CA HIS A 30 -3.25 23.40 15.15
C HIS A 30 -3.79 22.91 13.80
N ARG A 31 -3.13 23.31 12.70
CA ARG A 31 -3.39 22.75 11.38
C ARG A 31 -2.91 21.31 11.42
N THR A 32 -3.84 20.36 11.49
CA THR A 32 -3.54 19.00 11.03
C THR A 32 -3.19 19.13 9.55
N PRO A 33 -1.97 18.78 9.10
CA PRO A 33 -1.61 18.85 7.69
C PRO A 33 -2.59 18.00 6.89
N ASP A 34 -3.08 18.53 5.77
CA ASP A 34 -3.84 17.71 4.82
C ASP A 34 -2.88 16.74 4.15
N LEU A 35 -2.79 15.52 4.71
CA LEU A 35 -1.92 14.45 4.24
C LEU A 35 -2.28 13.93 2.84
N THR A 36 -3.40 14.39 2.26
CA THR A 36 -3.83 13.98 0.92
C THR A 36 -3.12 14.75 -0.20
N VAL A 37 -2.55 15.93 0.09
CA VAL A 37 -1.86 16.78 -0.90
C VAL A 37 -0.36 16.85 -0.57
N ILE A 38 0.46 16.13 -1.33
CA ILE A 38 1.93 16.14 -1.20
C ILE A 38 2.53 16.82 -2.43
N SER A 39 3.26 17.92 -2.22
CA SER A 39 3.97 18.67 -3.25
C SER A 39 5.39 18.12 -3.44
N GLY A 40 5.82 17.93 -4.69
CA GLY A 40 7.24 17.66 -5.03
C GLY A 40 7.52 16.66 -6.17
N ALA A 41 6.88 16.78 -7.33
CA ALA A 41 7.27 15.99 -8.51
C ALA A 41 8.41 16.70 -9.29
N PRO A 42 9.57 16.06 -9.55
CA PRO A 42 10.54 16.57 -10.52
C PRO A 42 9.98 16.46 -11.95
N GLN A 43 10.35 17.38 -12.83
CA GLN A 43 9.99 17.29 -14.26
C GLN A 43 10.94 16.38 -15.04
N PRO A 44 10.45 15.64 -16.06
CA PRO A 44 11.23 14.59 -16.72
C PRO A 44 12.25 15.15 -17.72
N GLY A 45 13.44 14.57 -17.72
CA GLY A 45 14.53 14.94 -18.63
C GLY A 45 15.52 13.81 -18.91
N ALA A 46 15.04 12.68 -19.47
CA ALA A 46 15.85 11.79 -20.32
C ALA A 46 14.92 10.78 -21.05
N PRO A 47 15.04 10.59 -22.38
CA PRO A 47 14.31 9.53 -23.07
C PRO A 47 14.94 8.18 -22.72
N LEU A 48 14.20 7.33 -22.01
CA LEU A 48 14.63 5.96 -21.71
C LEU A 48 14.12 5.02 -22.80
N ALA A 49 15.03 4.63 -23.69
CA ALA A 49 14.78 3.64 -24.73
C ALA A 49 14.58 2.24 -24.13
N ALA A 50 13.59 1.50 -24.63
CA ALA A 50 13.41 0.10 -24.30
C ALA A 50 14.48 -0.74 -25.01
N GLU A 51 15.36 -1.39 -24.24
CA GLU A 51 16.37 -2.31 -24.77
C GLU A 51 15.73 -3.48 -25.55
N PRO A 52 16.15 -3.73 -26.81
CA PRO A 52 15.61 -4.80 -27.63
C PRO A 52 16.33 -6.13 -27.37
N GLY A 53 15.62 -7.11 -26.79
CA GLY A 53 16.20 -8.45 -26.59
C GLY A 53 15.43 -9.33 -25.61
N ARG A 54 14.14 -9.59 -25.87
CA ARG A 54 13.32 -10.47 -25.01
C ARG A 54 13.63 -11.96 -25.31
N PRO A 55 14.13 -12.77 -24.36
CA PRO A 55 14.52 -14.16 -24.63
C PRO A 55 13.32 -15.10 -24.84
N LEU A 56 13.56 -16.15 -25.64
CA LEU A 56 12.61 -17.18 -26.12
C LEU A 56 11.78 -17.89 -25.01
N ILE A 57 12.18 -17.78 -23.75
CA ILE A 57 11.62 -18.46 -22.57
C ILE A 57 10.16 -18.06 -22.26
N ILE A 58 9.72 -16.89 -22.73
CA ILE A 58 8.37 -16.35 -22.49
C ILE A 58 7.30 -17.08 -23.32
N ARG A 59 7.66 -17.64 -24.49
CA ARG A 59 6.68 -18.26 -25.41
C ARG A 59 6.24 -19.66 -24.95
N VAL A 60 7.17 -20.43 -24.38
CA VAL A 60 6.90 -21.77 -23.80
C VAL A 60 6.28 -21.64 -22.40
N GLY A 61 6.69 -20.64 -21.62
CA GLY A 61 6.17 -20.41 -20.27
C GLY A 61 4.68 -20.11 -20.17
N LYS A 62 4.06 -19.50 -21.20
CA LYS A 62 2.61 -19.16 -21.19
C LYS A 62 1.71 -20.39 -21.13
N HIS A 63 2.06 -21.48 -21.81
CA HIS A 63 1.28 -22.73 -21.81
C HIS A 63 1.53 -23.56 -20.55
N LEU A 64 2.77 -23.58 -20.05
CA LEU A 64 3.11 -24.25 -18.79
C LEU A 64 2.45 -23.57 -17.59
N ARG A 65 2.36 -22.24 -17.58
CA ARG A 65 1.76 -21.46 -16.49
C ARG A 65 0.33 -21.88 -16.17
N GLY A 66 -0.52 -22.09 -17.17
CA GLY A 66 -1.90 -22.52 -16.94
C GLY A 66 -2.02 -23.90 -16.27
N VAL A 67 -1.07 -24.81 -16.55
CA VAL A 67 -1.00 -26.12 -15.91
C VAL A 67 -0.49 -26.00 -14.47
N PHE A 68 0.58 -25.23 -14.26
CA PHE A 68 1.10 -24.96 -12.92
C PHE A 68 0.09 -24.25 -12.02
N ASP A 69 -0.58 -23.22 -12.53
CA ASP A 69 -1.64 -22.51 -11.81
C ASP A 69 -2.77 -23.46 -11.41
N ARG A 70 -3.17 -24.38 -12.30
CA ARG A 70 -4.23 -25.37 -12.00
C ARG A 70 -3.79 -26.38 -10.93
N LEU A 71 -2.54 -26.86 -10.99
CA LEU A 71 -1.97 -27.75 -9.98
C LEU A 71 -1.90 -27.06 -8.61
N ILE A 72 -1.40 -25.82 -8.56
CA ILE A 72 -1.34 -25.01 -7.34
C ILE A 72 -2.77 -24.75 -6.81
N ALA A 73 -3.70 -24.34 -7.67
CA ALA A 73 -5.09 -24.09 -7.32
C ALA A 73 -5.77 -25.30 -6.68
N SER A 74 -5.56 -26.49 -7.26
CA SER A 74 -6.11 -27.76 -6.75
C SER A 74 -5.58 -28.14 -5.37
N SER A 75 -4.43 -27.60 -5.00
CA SER A 75 -3.78 -27.83 -3.71
C SER A 75 -4.02 -26.68 -2.72
N SER A 76 -4.86 -25.70 -3.04
CA SER A 76 -5.12 -24.57 -2.14
C SER A 76 -5.99 -24.97 -0.95
N LEU A 77 -5.59 -24.48 0.23
CA LEU A 77 -6.34 -24.64 1.48
C LEU A 77 -7.31 -23.46 1.74
N VAL A 78 -7.26 -22.44 0.90
CA VAL A 78 -8.15 -21.27 0.90
C VAL A 78 -8.88 -21.20 -0.43
N SER A 79 -9.88 -20.32 -0.55
CA SER A 79 -10.60 -20.14 -1.81
C SER A 79 -9.66 -19.78 -2.97
N ASN A 80 -10.07 -20.13 -4.19
CA ASN A 80 -9.44 -19.69 -5.43
C ASN A 80 -10.14 -18.48 -6.04
N ASP A 81 -11.11 -17.88 -5.34
CA ASP A 81 -11.82 -16.68 -5.79
C ASP A 81 -10.87 -15.47 -5.96
N PRO A 82 -11.21 -14.52 -6.83
CA PRO A 82 -10.41 -13.33 -7.05
C PRO A 82 -10.24 -12.46 -5.79
N VAL A 83 -11.27 -12.39 -4.94
CA VAL A 83 -11.26 -11.68 -3.66
C VAL A 83 -11.53 -12.69 -2.56
N LEU A 84 -10.68 -12.71 -1.55
CA LEU A 84 -10.63 -13.74 -0.51
C LEU A 84 -11.21 -13.21 0.80
N ASP A 85 -11.68 -14.12 1.64
CA ASP A 85 -12.17 -13.77 2.98
C ASP A 85 -10.99 -13.50 3.92
N VAL A 86 -10.95 -12.32 4.51
CA VAL A 86 -9.89 -11.92 5.46
C VAL A 86 -9.83 -12.83 6.69
N ARG A 87 -10.93 -13.51 7.03
CA ARG A 87 -11.02 -14.43 8.18
C ARG A 87 -10.18 -15.70 7.99
N ASP A 88 -9.86 -16.06 6.75
CA ASP A 88 -8.93 -17.15 6.46
C ASP A 88 -7.48 -16.78 6.82
N PHE A 89 -7.22 -15.50 7.11
CA PHE A 89 -5.90 -14.92 7.38
C PHE A 89 -5.91 -14.17 8.71
N ALA A 90 -6.03 -14.90 9.82
CA ALA A 90 -6.18 -14.32 11.17
C ALA A 90 -5.09 -13.30 11.55
N TRP A 91 -3.86 -13.47 11.04
CA TRP A 91 -2.75 -12.52 11.25
C TRP A 91 -3.06 -11.10 10.77
N THR A 92 -4.00 -10.92 9.83
CA THR A 92 -4.42 -9.61 9.36
C THR A 92 -5.10 -8.77 10.44
N GLN A 93 -5.65 -9.39 11.49
CA GLN A 93 -6.23 -8.67 12.63
C GLN A 93 -5.21 -7.77 13.32
N LEU A 94 -4.00 -8.28 13.56
CA LEU A 94 -2.96 -7.52 14.26
C LEU A 94 -2.55 -6.26 13.46
N LEU A 95 -2.53 -6.36 12.12
CA LEU A 95 -2.31 -5.20 11.26
C LEU A 95 -3.43 -4.16 11.35
N ARG A 96 -4.68 -4.61 11.43
CA ARG A 96 -5.84 -3.73 11.59
C ARG A 96 -5.90 -3.09 12.97
N GLU A 97 -5.39 -3.75 14.01
CA GLU A 97 -5.32 -3.15 15.36
C GLU A 97 -4.26 -2.04 15.42
N HIS A 98 -3.13 -2.23 14.73
CA HIS A 98 -1.98 -1.31 14.75
C HIS A 98 -1.85 -0.42 13.51
N TRP A 99 -2.92 -0.28 12.71
CA TRP A 99 -2.84 0.40 11.41
C TRP A 99 -2.39 1.85 11.50
N ARG A 100 -2.68 2.54 12.60
CA ARG A 100 -2.27 3.93 12.83
C ARG A 100 -0.77 4.05 13.04
N ASP A 101 -0.18 3.13 13.82
CA ASP A 101 1.28 3.08 14.00
C ASP A 101 1.98 2.86 12.65
N ILE A 102 1.47 1.91 11.86
CA ILE A 102 1.98 1.62 10.51
C ILE A 102 1.84 2.84 9.59
N ARG A 103 0.68 3.51 9.60
CA ARG A 103 0.43 4.71 8.81
C ARG A 103 1.40 5.83 9.19
N ASP A 104 1.59 6.06 10.49
CA ASP A 104 2.41 7.16 10.98
C ASP A 104 3.88 6.96 10.60
N GLU A 105 4.39 5.72 10.63
CA GLU A 105 5.71 5.37 10.08
C GLU A 105 5.77 5.59 8.56
N ALA A 106 4.75 5.15 7.81
CA ALA A 106 4.66 5.38 6.36
C ALA A 106 4.69 6.89 6.01
N VAL A 107 3.98 7.73 6.76
CA VAL A 107 3.99 9.18 6.60
C VAL A 107 5.37 9.76 6.90
N ALA A 108 6.06 9.26 7.93
CA ALA A 108 7.38 9.74 8.31
C ALA A 108 8.45 9.41 7.27
N VAL A 109 8.37 8.25 6.62
CA VAL A 109 9.46 7.75 5.74
C VAL A 109 9.13 7.81 4.26
N ALA A 110 7.91 7.46 3.86
CA ALA A 110 7.58 7.18 2.46
C ALA A 110 6.97 8.41 1.76
N LEU A 111 6.42 9.34 2.55
CA LEU A 111 5.79 10.57 2.07
C LEU A 111 6.67 11.81 2.19
N ARG A 112 7.91 11.68 2.69
CA ARG A 112 8.90 12.76 2.76
C ARG A 112 9.99 12.58 1.69
N GLY A 113 10.18 13.59 0.85
CA GLY A 113 11.29 13.66 -0.13
C GLY A 113 11.28 12.55 -1.19
N GLU A 114 12.47 12.17 -1.66
CA GLU A 114 12.73 11.14 -2.68
C GLU A 114 12.90 9.72 -2.10
N ALA A 115 12.56 9.53 -0.82
CA ALA A 115 12.81 8.29 -0.08
C ALA A 115 12.09 7.05 -0.62
N SER A 116 11.13 7.20 -1.53
CA SER A 116 10.43 6.09 -2.17
C SER A 116 10.74 6.05 -3.67
N PRO A 117 11.51 5.06 -4.16
CA PRO A 117 11.75 4.91 -5.58
C PRO A 117 10.45 4.68 -6.36
N SER A 118 10.43 5.14 -7.61
CA SER A 118 9.40 4.75 -8.57
C SER A 118 9.40 3.23 -8.75
N LEU A 119 8.23 2.58 -8.74
CA LEU A 119 8.17 1.14 -8.94
C LEU A 119 8.67 0.73 -10.34
N ALA A 120 8.59 1.65 -11.31
CA ALA A 120 9.09 1.46 -12.68
C ALA A 120 10.63 1.31 -12.75
N THR A 121 11.36 1.92 -11.81
CA THR A 121 12.83 1.88 -11.77
C THR A 121 13.33 0.62 -11.08
N ILE A 122 12.66 0.16 -10.02
CA ILE A 122 13.09 -0.95 -9.15
C ILE A 122 12.50 -2.32 -9.51
N SER A 123 11.33 -2.40 -10.16
CA SER A 123 10.68 -3.66 -10.52
C SER A 123 10.47 -3.78 -12.04
N PRO A 124 11.15 -4.72 -12.73
CA PRO A 124 11.00 -4.85 -14.17
C PRO A 124 9.60 -5.36 -14.60
N ASP A 125 8.85 -6.06 -13.73
CA ASP A 125 7.46 -6.46 -13.99
C ASP A 125 6.50 -5.26 -14.04
N HIS A 126 6.78 -4.23 -13.23
CA HIS A 126 5.98 -3.01 -13.16
C HIS A 126 6.47 -1.91 -14.10
N ARG A 127 7.66 -2.06 -14.69
CA ARG A 127 8.27 -1.11 -15.63
C ARG A 127 7.42 -0.84 -16.88
N ALA A 128 6.54 -1.76 -17.26
CA ALA A 128 5.63 -1.59 -18.41
C ALA A 128 4.29 -0.92 -18.07
N ILE A 129 3.98 -0.73 -16.78
CA ILE A 129 2.63 -0.44 -16.27
C ILE A 129 2.62 0.82 -15.39
N ALA A 130 3.73 1.11 -14.70
CA ALA A 130 3.89 2.32 -13.92
C ALA A 130 4.31 3.49 -14.83
N GLU A 131 3.48 4.52 -14.95
CA GLU A 131 3.98 5.83 -15.36
C GLU A 131 5.01 6.30 -14.31
N ILE A 132 6.15 6.81 -14.79
CA ILE A 132 7.25 7.29 -13.95
C ILE A 132 6.69 8.27 -12.90
N ASP A 133 7.10 8.10 -11.64
CA ASP A 133 6.79 8.92 -10.45
C ASP A 133 5.33 8.94 -9.95
N LYS A 134 4.39 8.29 -10.63
CA LYS A 134 2.99 8.19 -10.17
C LYS A 134 2.73 7.01 -9.25
N TRP A 135 3.58 6.00 -9.31
CA TRP A 135 3.54 4.82 -8.45
C TRP A 135 4.88 4.57 -7.80
N ARG A 136 4.98 4.89 -6.50
CA ARG A 136 6.21 4.75 -5.71
C ARG A 136 6.05 3.64 -4.67
N SER A 137 7.15 2.98 -4.33
CA SER A 137 7.14 1.88 -3.35
C SER A 137 8.31 1.97 -2.37
N PHE A 138 7.99 2.01 -1.08
CA PHE A 138 8.98 1.96 0.00
C PHE A 138 9.07 0.54 0.55
N PHE A 139 10.09 -0.21 0.13
CA PHE A 139 10.26 -1.63 0.48
C PHE A 139 10.78 -1.83 1.90
N LEU A 140 10.04 -2.59 2.70
CA LEU A 140 10.46 -3.09 4.01
C LEU A 140 11.01 -4.51 3.87
N TRP A 141 10.37 -5.30 3.00
CA TRP A 141 10.75 -6.66 2.63
C TRP A 141 10.53 -6.83 1.12
N GLY A 142 11.53 -7.32 0.40
CA GLY A 142 11.45 -7.57 -1.04
C GLY A 142 11.86 -8.99 -1.38
N TYR A 143 10.95 -9.76 -1.99
CA TYR A 143 11.23 -11.11 -2.51
C TYR A 143 11.91 -12.06 -1.51
N GLY A 144 11.47 -11.99 -0.26
CA GLY A 144 11.91 -12.78 0.87
C GLY A 144 13.14 -12.21 1.60
N TYR A 145 13.65 -11.05 1.18
CA TYR A 145 14.80 -10.38 1.81
C TYR A 145 14.36 -9.12 2.59
N PRO A 146 14.76 -8.97 3.86
CA PRO A 146 14.54 -7.73 4.60
C PRO A 146 15.38 -6.60 3.99
N ILE A 147 14.84 -5.37 4.04
CA ILE A 147 15.58 -4.16 3.68
C ILE A 147 15.93 -3.45 5.00
N ASP A 148 17.04 -3.86 5.61
CA ASP A 148 17.41 -3.49 6.99
C ASP A 148 17.34 -1.98 7.25
N GLU A 149 17.85 -1.17 6.32
CA GLU A 149 17.84 0.29 6.43
C GLU A 149 16.41 0.86 6.54
N ASN A 150 15.48 0.33 5.76
CA ASN A 150 14.09 0.78 5.79
C ASN A 150 13.35 0.25 7.03
N LEU A 151 13.68 -0.97 7.47
CA LEU A 151 13.13 -1.57 8.69
C LEU A 151 13.57 -0.83 9.97
N VAL A 152 14.79 -0.28 10.02
CA VAL A 152 15.24 0.57 11.14
C VAL A 152 14.36 1.82 11.27
N ARG A 153 13.88 2.36 10.15
CA ARG A 153 13.03 3.56 10.12
C ARG A 153 11.55 3.26 10.42
N CYS A 154 11.15 2.00 10.38
CA CYS A 154 9.77 1.54 10.62
C CYS A 154 9.73 0.40 11.66
N PRO A 155 10.19 0.62 12.90
CA PRO A 155 10.32 -0.45 13.89
C PRO A 155 9.00 -1.14 14.25
N ARG A 156 7.88 -0.41 14.32
CA ARG A 156 6.57 -1.02 14.60
C ARG A 156 6.11 -1.86 13.42
N THR A 157 6.22 -1.34 12.21
CA THR A 157 5.84 -2.08 11.00
C THR A 157 6.72 -3.31 10.81
N ARG A 158 8.04 -3.21 11.07
CA ARG A 158 8.99 -4.34 11.07
C ARG A 158 8.50 -5.48 11.96
N ASP A 159 8.20 -5.18 13.21
CA ASP A 159 7.82 -6.20 14.21
C ASP A 159 6.49 -6.87 13.85
N LEU A 160 5.57 -6.13 13.23
CA LEU A 160 4.27 -6.64 12.76
C LEU A 160 4.42 -7.51 11.51
N VAL A 161 5.16 -7.06 10.49
CA VAL A 161 5.31 -7.82 9.23
C VAL A 161 6.14 -9.08 9.43
N ALA A 162 7.11 -9.08 10.36
CA ALA A 162 7.92 -10.26 10.67
C ALA A 162 7.10 -11.45 11.21
N GLN A 163 5.88 -11.20 11.71
CA GLN A 163 4.97 -12.25 12.20
C GLN A 163 4.10 -12.86 11.09
N ILE A 164 4.17 -12.34 9.86
CA ILE A 164 3.32 -12.80 8.75
C ILE A 164 3.83 -14.15 8.23
N PRO A 165 2.99 -15.22 8.24
CA PRO A 165 3.38 -16.52 7.73
C PRO A 165 3.73 -16.47 6.24
N GLY A 166 4.90 -16.98 5.88
CA GLY A 166 5.33 -17.06 4.48
C GLY A 166 5.49 -15.69 3.82
N LEU A 167 5.90 -14.65 4.57
CA LEU A 167 6.12 -13.32 4.03
C LEU A 167 7.10 -13.36 2.85
N ASN A 168 6.63 -12.89 1.69
CA ASN A 168 7.45 -12.69 0.50
C ASN A 168 7.85 -11.23 0.34
N SER A 169 6.89 -10.30 0.37
CA SER A 169 7.19 -8.87 0.23
C SER A 169 6.26 -8.04 1.11
N ALA A 170 6.76 -6.92 1.62
CA ALA A 170 5.98 -5.91 2.34
C ALA A 170 6.53 -4.53 2.01
N PHE A 171 5.67 -3.63 1.54
CA PHE A 171 6.07 -2.27 1.18
C PHE A 171 4.91 -1.28 1.25
N PHE A 172 5.20 -0.01 1.50
CA PHE A 172 4.21 1.05 1.35
C PHE A 172 4.05 1.37 -0.14
N SER A 173 2.86 1.11 -0.68
CA SER A 173 2.48 1.39 -2.07
C SER A 173 1.74 2.71 -2.14
N ILE A 174 2.37 3.70 -2.78
CA ILE A 174 1.92 5.08 -2.86
C ILE A 174 1.42 5.34 -4.29
N LEU A 175 0.16 5.73 -4.41
CA LEU A 175 -0.46 6.03 -5.69
C LEU A 175 -0.90 7.48 -5.74
N ALA A 176 -0.29 8.24 -6.65
CA ALA A 176 -0.56 9.66 -6.83
C ALA A 176 -2.00 9.92 -7.34
N PRO A 177 -2.52 11.15 -7.14
CA PRO A 177 -3.79 11.60 -7.71
C PRO A 177 -3.89 11.34 -9.22
N GLY A 178 -5.08 11.01 -9.70
CA GLY A 178 -5.36 10.78 -11.13
C GLY A 178 -4.64 9.59 -11.77
N THR A 179 -4.04 8.69 -10.98
CA THR A 179 -3.27 7.57 -11.53
C THR A 179 -4.15 6.38 -11.86
N HIS A 180 -3.91 5.79 -13.03
CA HIS A 180 -4.48 4.51 -13.45
C HIS A 180 -3.36 3.49 -13.68
N ILE A 181 -3.39 2.39 -12.93
CA ILE A 181 -2.55 1.22 -13.16
C ILE A 181 -3.32 0.28 -14.10
N PRO A 182 -2.87 0.11 -15.36
CA PRO A 182 -3.58 -0.70 -16.34
C PRO A 182 -3.63 -2.19 -15.95
N GLU A 183 -4.41 -2.95 -16.70
CA GLU A 183 -4.67 -4.36 -16.42
C GLU A 183 -3.39 -5.20 -16.42
N HIS A 184 -3.14 -5.88 -15.30
CA HIS A 184 -1.98 -6.73 -15.11
C HIS A 184 -2.31 -7.96 -14.25
N ARG A 185 -1.32 -8.87 -14.12
CA ARG A 185 -1.42 -10.10 -13.33
C ARG A 185 -0.14 -10.31 -12.54
N GLY A 186 -0.29 -10.86 -11.35
CA GLY A 186 0.79 -11.39 -10.54
C GLY A 186 1.53 -12.54 -11.22
N VAL A 187 2.73 -12.80 -10.74
CA VAL A 187 3.68 -13.73 -11.36
C VAL A 187 3.34 -15.20 -11.13
N THR A 188 2.66 -15.54 -10.02
CA THR A 188 2.40 -16.93 -9.62
C THR A 188 1.23 -17.08 -8.68
N LYS A 189 0.46 -18.17 -8.82
CA LYS A 189 -0.63 -18.54 -7.91
C LYS A 189 -0.14 -19.03 -6.54
N GLY A 190 1.18 -19.25 -6.41
CA GLY A 190 1.81 -19.60 -5.13
C GLY A 190 1.85 -18.45 -4.11
N LEU A 191 1.48 -17.22 -4.51
CA LEU A 191 1.38 -16.07 -3.63
C LEU A 191 -0.07 -15.57 -3.56
N ILE A 192 -0.36 -14.86 -2.47
CA ILE A 192 -1.58 -14.07 -2.26
C ILE A 192 -1.16 -12.65 -1.87
N THR A 193 -1.96 -11.67 -2.27
CA THR A 193 -1.72 -10.26 -1.95
C THR A 193 -2.74 -9.75 -0.94
N CYS A 194 -2.26 -9.07 0.10
CA CYS A 194 -3.05 -8.38 1.10
C CYS A 194 -2.69 -6.90 1.10
N HIS A 195 -3.70 -6.02 1.04
CA HIS A 195 -3.53 -4.58 1.24
C HIS A 195 -4.16 -4.17 2.57
N LEU A 196 -3.43 -3.44 3.40
CA LEU A 196 -4.00 -2.66 4.50
C LEU A 196 -4.15 -1.20 4.07
N GLY A 197 -5.36 -0.64 4.17
CA GLY A 197 -5.61 0.78 3.91
C GLY A 197 -4.96 1.67 4.96
N LEU A 198 -4.07 2.59 4.57
CA LEU A 198 -3.39 3.51 5.49
C LEU A 198 -3.86 4.96 5.30
N ILE A 199 -3.91 5.41 4.05
CA ILE A 199 -4.43 6.74 3.66
C ILE A 199 -5.31 6.53 2.44
N VAL A 200 -6.61 6.82 2.58
CA VAL A 200 -7.59 6.63 1.49
C VAL A 200 -8.34 7.95 1.27
N PRO A 201 -8.04 8.67 0.16
CA PRO A 201 -8.75 9.89 -0.20
C PRO A 201 -10.27 9.67 -0.32
N ARG A 202 -11.05 10.70 0.03
CA ARG A 202 -12.52 10.65 0.12
C ARG A 202 -13.22 11.60 -0.84
N ASP A 203 -12.47 12.44 -1.54
CA ASP A 203 -12.94 13.46 -2.48
C ASP A 203 -13.25 12.92 -3.89
N GLY A 204 -13.16 11.61 -4.08
CA GLY A 204 -13.52 10.91 -5.32
C GLY A 204 -13.52 9.39 -5.14
N ASP A 205 -13.17 8.66 -6.19
CA ASP A 205 -13.16 7.19 -6.16
C ASP A 205 -11.75 6.60 -6.25
N VAL A 206 -11.39 5.75 -5.29
CA VAL A 206 -10.17 4.93 -5.32
C VAL A 206 -10.58 3.46 -5.30
N ARG A 207 -10.41 2.79 -6.44
CA ARG A 207 -10.93 1.43 -6.66
C ARG A 207 -9.91 0.53 -7.32
N MET A 208 -10.10 -0.77 -7.12
CA MET A 208 -9.45 -1.82 -7.89
C MET A 208 -10.49 -2.75 -8.48
N ARG A 209 -10.28 -3.14 -9.73
CA ARG A 209 -11.01 -4.27 -10.32
C ARG A 209 -10.10 -5.49 -10.23
N VAL A 210 -10.59 -6.59 -9.68
CA VAL A 210 -9.94 -7.90 -9.69
C VAL A 210 -10.90 -8.87 -10.35
N HIS A 211 -10.56 -9.31 -11.55
CA HIS A 211 -11.46 -10.07 -12.43
C HIS A 211 -12.79 -9.34 -12.66
N ASP A 212 -13.89 -9.90 -12.16
CA ASP A 212 -15.28 -9.43 -12.22
C ASP A 212 -15.70 -8.64 -10.97
N ARG A 213 -14.81 -8.48 -9.98
CA ARG A 213 -15.09 -7.78 -8.72
C ARG A 213 -14.47 -6.40 -8.71
N THR A 214 -15.23 -5.40 -8.27
CA THR A 214 -14.69 -4.08 -7.91
C THR A 214 -14.64 -3.95 -6.39
N VAL A 215 -13.47 -3.56 -5.89
CA VAL A 215 -13.18 -3.40 -4.47
C VAL A 215 -12.63 -2.01 -4.20
N ARG A 216 -12.81 -1.52 -2.97
CA ARG A 216 -12.34 -0.23 -2.48
C ARG A 216 -11.65 -0.43 -1.14
N TRP A 217 -10.78 0.50 -0.79
CA TRP A 217 -10.10 0.47 0.50
C TRP A 217 -10.85 1.28 1.53
N SER A 218 -10.70 0.89 2.78
CA SER A 218 -11.02 1.72 3.94
C SER A 218 -9.78 1.76 4.83
N GLU A 219 -9.52 2.90 5.44
CA GLU A 219 -8.41 3.04 6.38
C GLU A 219 -8.58 2.09 7.56
N GLY A 220 -7.51 1.38 7.91
CA GLY A 220 -7.50 0.38 8.97
C GLY A 220 -8.11 -0.97 8.59
N GLU A 221 -8.64 -1.14 7.38
CA GLU A 221 -9.18 -2.42 6.92
C GLU A 221 -8.26 -3.11 5.92
N THR A 222 -8.33 -4.44 5.91
CA THR A 222 -7.57 -5.29 5.00
C THR A 222 -8.41 -5.79 3.83
N LEU A 223 -7.77 -5.89 2.67
CA LEU A 223 -8.31 -6.49 1.46
C LEU A 223 -7.35 -7.58 1.01
N VAL A 224 -7.82 -8.82 0.91
CA VAL A 224 -7.02 -9.95 0.46
C VAL A 224 -7.54 -10.45 -0.89
N PHE A 225 -6.66 -10.62 -1.86
CA PHE A 225 -7.03 -10.97 -3.22
C PHE A 225 -5.95 -11.81 -3.91
N ASP A 226 -6.38 -12.58 -4.91
CA ASP A 226 -5.48 -13.33 -5.77
C ASP A 226 -5.11 -12.46 -6.97
N ASP A 227 -3.90 -11.90 -6.94
CA ASP A 227 -3.38 -11.02 -7.98
C ASP A 227 -3.06 -11.75 -9.29
N THR A 228 -3.14 -13.09 -9.32
CA THR A 228 -3.08 -13.83 -10.59
C THR A 228 -4.33 -13.62 -11.42
N TYR A 229 -5.42 -13.09 -10.89
CA TYR A 229 -6.49 -12.59 -11.73
C TYR A 229 -6.11 -11.26 -12.36
N ASN A 230 -6.61 -10.99 -13.57
CA ASN A 230 -6.44 -9.69 -14.20
C ASN A 230 -6.98 -8.60 -13.27
N HIS A 231 -6.15 -7.61 -12.97
CA HIS A 231 -6.54 -6.52 -12.10
C HIS A 231 -5.99 -5.16 -12.56
N ALA A 232 -6.73 -4.11 -12.23
CA ALA A 232 -6.41 -2.73 -12.58
C ALA A 232 -6.84 -1.81 -11.43
N VAL A 233 -6.15 -0.68 -11.26
CA VAL A 233 -6.34 0.23 -10.12
C VAL A 233 -6.51 1.66 -10.61
N TRP A 234 -7.46 2.39 -10.02
CA TRP A 234 -7.70 3.80 -10.31
C TRP A 234 -7.65 4.61 -9.02
N ASN A 235 -6.99 5.76 -9.07
CA ASN A 235 -7.11 6.82 -8.08
C ASN A 235 -7.71 8.06 -8.76
N ASP A 236 -9.03 8.10 -8.86
CA ASP A 236 -9.78 9.21 -9.47
C ASP A 236 -10.10 10.28 -8.40
N THR A 237 -9.10 10.64 -7.60
CA THR A 237 -9.19 11.65 -6.53
C THR A 237 -8.09 12.68 -6.68
N SER A 238 -8.19 13.79 -5.96
CA SER A 238 -7.10 14.76 -5.81
C SER A 238 -6.09 14.39 -4.73
N GLY A 239 -6.37 13.32 -3.97
CA GLY A 239 -5.54 12.84 -2.88
C GLY A 239 -4.60 11.69 -3.23
N THR A 240 -3.51 11.56 -2.46
CA THR A 240 -2.60 10.40 -2.54
C THR A 240 -3.16 9.22 -1.75
N ARG A 241 -3.20 8.02 -2.37
CA ARG A 241 -3.58 6.78 -1.69
C ARG A 241 -2.35 6.01 -1.24
N VAL A 242 -2.35 5.57 0.01
CA VAL A 242 -1.26 4.75 0.60
C VAL A 242 -1.84 3.48 1.20
N VAL A 243 -1.25 2.35 0.84
CA VAL A 243 -1.53 1.03 1.44
C VAL A 243 -0.23 0.37 1.85
N LEU A 244 -0.26 -0.45 2.90
CA LEU A 244 0.76 -1.47 3.10
C LEU A 244 0.37 -2.67 2.22
N LEU A 245 1.16 -2.90 1.17
CA LEU A 245 1.01 -4.05 0.28
C LEU A 245 1.88 -5.18 0.80
N ILE A 246 1.28 -6.35 0.99
CA ILE A 246 1.93 -7.56 1.49
C ILE A 246 1.69 -8.67 0.49
N GLN A 247 2.74 -9.35 0.07
CA GLN A 247 2.67 -10.62 -0.61
C GLN A 247 3.15 -11.73 0.33
N PHE A 248 2.40 -12.81 0.40
CA PHE A 248 2.70 -13.95 1.26
C PHE A 248 2.37 -15.27 0.56
N GLU A 249 2.98 -16.36 1.00
CA GLU A 249 2.73 -17.70 0.46
C GLU A 249 1.25 -18.08 0.57
N ARG A 250 0.69 -18.57 -0.54
CA ARG A 250 -0.63 -19.19 -0.54
C ARG A 250 -0.61 -20.40 0.40
N PRO A 251 -1.59 -20.57 1.30
CA PRO A 251 -1.76 -21.81 2.05
C PRO A 251 -2.06 -22.98 1.09
N LEU A 252 -1.15 -23.96 1.05
CA LEU A 252 -1.19 -25.09 0.13
C LEU A 252 -0.95 -26.43 0.87
N ARG A 253 -1.60 -27.50 0.40
CA ARG A 253 -1.26 -28.88 0.74
C ARG A 253 -0.18 -29.43 -0.21
N ASN A 254 0.52 -30.48 0.21
CA ASN A 254 1.42 -31.23 -0.67
C ASN A 254 0.59 -32.03 -1.70
N PRO A 255 1.08 -32.21 -2.94
CA PRO A 255 2.40 -31.79 -3.45
C PRO A 255 2.46 -30.34 -3.97
N GLY A 256 1.33 -29.63 -4.04
CA GLY A 256 1.29 -28.26 -4.60
C GLY A 256 2.20 -27.27 -3.87
N LYS A 257 2.32 -27.39 -2.54
CA LYS A 257 3.28 -26.58 -1.76
C LYS A 257 4.72 -26.76 -2.24
N TRP A 258 5.19 -28.01 -2.38
CA TRP A 258 6.56 -28.27 -2.84
C TRP A 258 6.85 -27.66 -4.22
N ILE A 259 5.87 -27.71 -5.12
CA ILE A 259 5.99 -27.12 -6.46
C ILE A 259 6.08 -25.59 -6.36
N ALA A 260 5.20 -24.96 -5.58
CA ALA A 260 5.20 -23.51 -5.38
C ALA A 260 6.52 -23.04 -4.73
N ASP A 261 6.97 -23.72 -3.68
CA ASP A 261 8.21 -23.41 -2.96
C ASP A 261 9.43 -23.54 -3.91
N ALA A 262 9.50 -24.61 -4.69
CA ALA A 262 10.58 -24.80 -5.67
C ALA A 262 10.59 -23.69 -6.72
N PHE A 263 9.42 -23.33 -7.26
CA PHE A 263 9.28 -22.24 -8.22
C PHE A 263 9.71 -20.89 -7.62
N LEU A 264 9.22 -20.54 -6.43
CA LEU A 264 9.56 -19.30 -5.75
C LEU A 264 11.06 -19.22 -5.44
N ASN A 265 11.68 -20.33 -5.03
CA ASN A 265 13.13 -20.39 -4.80
C ASN A 265 13.94 -20.15 -6.07
N VAL A 266 13.50 -20.69 -7.21
CA VAL A 266 14.14 -20.44 -8.52
C VAL A 266 13.99 -18.98 -8.92
N VAL A 267 12.78 -18.42 -8.83
CA VAL A 267 12.52 -17.00 -9.15
C VAL A 267 13.36 -16.10 -8.25
N ARG A 268 13.40 -16.36 -6.94
CA ARG A 268 14.18 -15.60 -5.96
C ARG A 268 15.68 -15.57 -6.27
N ARG A 269 16.24 -16.67 -6.79
CA ARG A 269 17.66 -16.76 -7.17
C ARG A 269 17.95 -16.26 -8.58
N SER A 270 16.92 -15.92 -9.35
CA SER A 270 17.11 -15.42 -10.71
C SER A 270 17.77 -14.04 -10.71
N ALA A 271 18.53 -13.73 -11.76
CA ALA A 271 19.12 -12.42 -11.95
C ALA A 271 18.06 -11.30 -11.85
N PHE A 272 16.85 -11.54 -12.35
CA PHE A 272 15.72 -10.62 -12.26
C PHE A 272 15.41 -10.14 -10.84
N VAL A 273 15.26 -11.06 -9.87
CA VAL A 273 14.97 -10.69 -8.48
C VAL A 273 16.21 -10.09 -7.82
N GLN A 274 17.38 -10.66 -8.08
CA GLN A 274 18.62 -10.19 -7.48
C GLN A 274 18.98 -8.78 -7.97
N ASP A 275 18.69 -8.45 -9.22
CA ASP A 275 18.80 -7.09 -9.79
C ASP A 275 17.80 -6.15 -9.12
N ALA A 276 16.54 -6.56 -8.93
CA ALA A 276 15.54 -5.73 -8.25
C ALA A 276 15.95 -5.41 -6.79
N VAL A 277 16.45 -6.41 -6.04
CA VAL A 277 16.94 -6.22 -4.67
C VAL A 277 18.16 -5.31 -4.65
N ARG A 278 19.12 -5.49 -5.56
CA ARG A 278 20.27 -4.59 -5.71
C ARG A 278 19.84 -3.16 -6.01
N ASN A 279 18.95 -2.97 -6.97
CA ASN A 279 18.44 -1.64 -7.35
C ASN A 279 17.78 -0.91 -6.18
N ILE A 280 17.06 -1.63 -5.30
CA ILE A 280 16.50 -1.05 -4.07
C ILE A 280 17.63 -0.62 -3.12
N GLY A 281 18.66 -1.45 -2.94
CA GLY A 281 19.83 -1.11 -2.13
C GLY A 281 20.60 0.10 -2.66
N ASP A 282 20.87 0.13 -3.96
CA ASP A 282 21.57 1.22 -4.64
C ASP A 282 20.79 2.54 -4.55
N TRP A 283 19.46 2.48 -4.71
CA TRP A 283 18.59 3.64 -4.53
C TRP A 283 18.64 4.18 -3.10
N ASN A 284 18.52 3.30 -2.09
CA ASN A 284 18.58 3.72 -0.69
C ASN A 284 19.94 4.38 -0.36
N ALA A 285 21.04 3.81 -0.87
CA ALA A 285 22.37 4.39 -0.71
C ALA A 285 22.48 5.78 -1.37
N ALA A 286 21.88 5.96 -2.55
CA ALA A 286 21.85 7.25 -3.26
C ALA A 286 21.02 8.30 -2.51
N VAL A 287 19.82 7.95 -2.02
CA VAL A 287 19.00 8.85 -1.20
C VAL A 287 19.75 9.29 0.07
N LYS A 288 20.47 8.37 0.71
CA LYS A 288 21.27 8.69 1.90
C LYS A 288 22.40 9.68 1.62
N GLN A 289 22.98 9.69 0.42
CA GLN A 289 24.01 10.65 0.04
C GLN A 289 23.43 12.06 -0.24
N LEU A 290 22.14 12.14 -0.58
CA LEU A 290 21.43 13.41 -0.81
C LEU A 290 20.91 14.05 0.48
N ASP A 291 20.73 13.25 1.55
CA ASP A 291 20.31 13.69 2.88
C ASP A 291 21.47 14.20 3.78
N VAL A 292 22.70 14.34 3.24
CA VAL A 292 23.92 14.85 3.92
C VAL A 292 24.22 16.30 3.56
#